data_AF-A0A344UIW9-F1
#
_entry.id   AF-A0A344UIW9-F1
#
_cell.length_a   1.000
_cell.length_b   1.000
_cell.length_c   1.000
_cell.angle_alpha   90.00
_cell.angle_beta   90.00
_cell.angle_gamma   90.00
#
_symmetry.space_group_name_H-M   'P 1'
#
loop_
_entity.id
_entity.type
_entity.pdbx_description
1 polymer ?
#
loop_
_entity_poly.entity_id
_entity_poly.type
_entity_poly.pdbx_seq_one_letter_code
_entity_poly.pdbx_strand_id
1 'polypeptide(L)'
;MAEGSYASALERLLPRAELVIWLDYPRSLLAWRIVRRSLRRAWRREALAHGNRETLRGALFSRNSLLLWMWRGYCRRRLALSDLRDAHAGAAWLAPRSPAEARRLLAGILPA
;
A
#
# COMPACT_ATOMS: atom_id res chain seq x y z
N MET A 1 0.69 5.70 -18.80
CA MET A 1 1.24 4.33 -18.60
C MET A 1 1.50 4.11 -17.12
N ALA A 2 1.24 2.89 -16.64
CA ALA A 2 1.29 2.43 -15.24
C ALA A 2 0.02 2.56 -14.38
N GLU A 3 -1.14 2.24 -14.95
CA GLU A 3 -2.25 1.64 -14.18
C GLU A 3 -2.54 0.28 -14.85
N GLY A 4 -2.05 -0.82 -14.26
CA GLY A 4 -2.19 -2.17 -14.84
C GLY A 4 -0.95 -3.05 -14.68
N SER A 5 0.23 -2.46 -14.54
CA SER A 5 1.48 -3.23 -14.48
C SER A 5 1.65 -4.10 -13.23
N TYR A 6 0.97 -3.78 -12.12
CA TYR A 6 1.14 -4.49 -10.86
C TYR A 6 0.45 -5.86 -10.85
N ALA A 7 -0.77 -5.97 -11.41
CA ALA A 7 -1.48 -7.23 -11.47
C ALA A 7 -0.74 -8.23 -12.36
N SER A 8 -0.35 -7.82 -13.57
CA SER A 8 0.42 -8.66 -14.49
C SER A 8 1.85 -8.94 -14.01
N ALA A 9 2.43 -8.09 -13.16
CA ALA A 9 3.69 -8.43 -12.49
C ALA A 9 3.47 -9.50 -11.43
N LEU A 10 2.41 -9.39 -10.65
CA LEU A 10 2.06 -10.34 -9.61
C LEU A 10 1.77 -11.73 -10.19
N GLU A 11 1.00 -11.82 -11.27
CA GLU A 11 0.72 -13.08 -11.99
C GLU A 11 2.00 -13.77 -12.51
N ARG A 12 3.02 -13.00 -12.89
CA ARG A 12 4.29 -13.55 -13.38
C ARG A 12 5.25 -13.93 -12.26
N LEU A 13 5.19 -13.24 -11.13
CA LEU A 13 6.12 -13.41 -10.02
C LEU A 13 5.62 -14.45 -9.01
N LEU A 14 4.32 -14.48 -8.69
CA LEU A 14 3.74 -15.38 -7.69
C LEU A 14 3.99 -16.86 -7.95
N PRO A 15 3.89 -17.40 -9.19
CA PRO A 15 4.17 -18.82 -9.43
C PRO A 15 5.61 -19.23 -9.14
N ARG A 16 6.56 -18.28 -9.10
CA ARG A 16 7.98 -18.51 -8.83
C ARG A 16 8.41 -18.05 -7.45
N ALA A 17 7.50 -17.45 -6.68
CA ALA A 17 7.82 -16.89 -5.38
C ALA A 17 7.78 -18.00 -4.32
N GLU A 18 8.90 -18.20 -3.64
CA GLU A 18 8.97 -19.08 -2.46
C GLU A 18 8.41 -18.37 -1.22
N LEU A 19 8.60 -17.05 -1.14
CA LEU A 19 8.18 -16.20 -0.03
C LEU A 19 7.52 -14.92 -0.53
N VAL A 20 6.32 -14.64 -0.03
CA VAL A 20 5.57 -13.41 -0.29
C VAL A 20 5.38 -12.64 1.01
N ILE A 21 5.95 -11.43 1.06
CA ILE A 21 5.80 -10.52 2.19
C ILE A 21 4.79 -9.43 1.81
N TRP A 22 3.60 -9.50 2.38
CA TRP A 22 2.51 -8.57 2.09
C TRP A 22 2.33 -7.54 3.22
N LEU A 23 2.55 -6.25 2.92
CA LEU A 23 2.44 -5.18 3.91
C LEU A 23 0.98 -4.80 4.20
N ASP A 24 0.32 -5.59 5.05
CA ASP A 24 -1.10 -5.44 5.40
C ASP A 24 -1.35 -4.52 6.61
N TYR A 25 -0.97 -3.25 6.47
CA TYR A 25 -1.13 -2.28 7.54
C TYR A 25 -2.60 -1.96 7.86
N PRO A 26 -2.94 -1.68 9.13
CA PRO A 26 -4.30 -1.31 9.52
C PRO A 26 -4.73 0.01 8.88
N ARG A 27 -6.04 0.14 8.63
CA ARG A 27 -6.67 1.34 8.04
C ARG A 27 -6.25 2.63 8.74
N SER A 28 -6.21 2.63 10.07
CA SER A 28 -5.84 3.79 10.89
C SER A 28 -4.42 4.26 10.59
N LEU A 29 -3.47 3.33 10.47
CA LEU A 29 -2.08 3.65 10.15
C LEU A 29 -1.94 4.20 8.72
N LEU A 30 -2.62 3.58 7.75
CA LEU A 30 -2.67 4.07 6.36
C LEU A 30 -3.26 5.49 6.30
N ALA A 31 -4.40 5.71 6.95
CA ALA A 31 -5.07 7.01 7.02
C ALA A 31 -4.17 8.07 7.66
N TRP A 32 -3.54 7.75 8.81
CA TRP A 32 -2.64 8.67 9.49
C TRP A 32 -1.41 9.02 8.64
N ARG A 33 -0.82 8.06 7.91
CA ARG A 33 0.30 8.33 7.00
C ARG A 33 -0.11 9.23 5.84
N ILE A 34 -1.29 9.02 5.27
CA ILE A 34 -1.86 9.89 4.22
C ILE A 34 -2.04 11.30 4.78
N VAL A 35 -2.78 11.44 5.89
CA VAL A 35 -3.04 12.73 6.54
C VAL A 35 -1.75 13.47 6.87
N ARG A 36 -0.80 12.81 7.54
CA ARG A 36 0.49 13.42 7.92
C ARG A 36 1.31 13.83 6.71
N ARG A 37 1.28 13.05 5.61
CA ARG A 37 1.98 13.40 4.37
C ARG A 37 1.34 14.61 3.70
N SER A 38 0.01 14.63 3.61
CA SER A 38 -0.74 15.73 3.03
C SER A 38 -0.54 17.02 3.83
N LEU A 39 -0.60 16.96 5.18
CA LEU A 39 -0.33 18.09 6.08
C LEU A 39 1.07 18.66 5.90
N ARG A 40 2.08 17.79 5.86
CA ARG A 40 3.47 18.22 5.66
C ARG A 40 3.67 18.90 4.31
N ARG A 41 3.10 18.35 3.24
CA ARG A 41 3.19 18.93 1.89
C ARG A 41 2.48 20.26 1.79
N ALA A 42 1.30 20.37 2.38
CA ALA A 42 0.54 21.62 2.41
C ALA A 42 1.27 22.71 3.19
N TRP A 43 1.88 22.38 4.32
CA TRP A 43 2.72 23.32 5.08
C TRP A 43 3.95 23.73 4.26
N ARG A 44 4.66 22.78 3.65
CA ARG A 44 5.87 23.06 2.85
C ARG A 44 5.58 23.68 1.48
N ARG A 45 4.31 23.87 1.09
CA ARG A 45 3.87 24.32 -0.23
C ARG A 45 4.56 23.58 -1.39
N GLU A 46 4.86 22.29 -1.18
CA GLU A 46 5.52 21.45 -2.19
C GLU A 46 4.55 21.22 -3.36
N ALA A 47 4.84 21.81 -4.52
CA ALA A 47 4.15 21.48 -5.76
C ALA A 47 4.52 20.04 -6.15
N LEU A 48 3.54 19.19 -6.47
CA LEU A 48 3.89 17.92 -7.12
C LEU A 48 4.34 18.20 -8.55
N ALA A 49 5.33 17.44 -9.00
CA ALA A 49 5.66 17.31 -10.41
C ALA A 49 4.37 17.02 -11.19
N HIS A 50 4.14 17.73 -12.30
CA HIS A 50 2.90 17.85 -13.11
C HIS A 50 1.89 18.97 -12.76
N GLY A 51 2.16 19.88 -11.82
CA GLY A 51 1.26 21.03 -11.58
C GLY A 51 -0.01 20.68 -10.78
N ASN A 52 -0.15 19.43 -10.37
CA ASN A 52 -1.16 19.00 -9.40
C ASN A 52 -0.82 19.57 -8.01
N ARG A 53 -1.63 20.51 -7.52
CA ARG A 53 -1.63 20.91 -6.11
C ARG A 53 -2.47 19.90 -5.34
N GLU A 54 -1.84 18.91 -4.69
CA GLU A 54 -2.51 18.16 -3.62
C GLU A 54 -2.85 19.14 -2.49
N THR A 55 -4.06 19.69 -2.53
CA THR A 55 -4.60 20.46 -1.42
C THR A 55 -5.06 19.48 -0.34
N LEU A 56 -4.94 19.87 0.93
CA LEU A 56 -5.49 19.10 2.06
C LEU A 56 -6.95 18.75 1.85
N ARG A 57 -7.69 19.69 1.27
CA ARG A 57 -9.08 19.52 0.89
C ARG A 57 -9.23 18.40 -0.14
N GLY A 58 -8.40 18.36 -1.19
CA GLY A 58 -8.37 17.29 -2.18
C GLY A 58 -8.03 15.93 -1.57
N ALA A 59 -6.98 15.85 -0.75
CA ALA A 59 -6.50 14.57 -0.21
C ALA A 59 -7.38 13.98 0.90
N LEU A 60 -8.07 14.82 1.69
CA LEU A 60 -8.81 14.40 2.89
C LEU A 60 -10.32 14.65 2.82
N PHE A 61 -10.77 15.80 2.31
CA PHE A 61 -12.16 16.28 2.44
C PHE A 61 -12.95 16.36 1.12
N SER A 62 -12.35 15.99 -0.01
CA SER A 62 -13.01 15.97 -1.30
C SER A 62 -13.84 14.70 -1.48
N ARG A 63 -14.89 14.75 -2.32
CA ARG A 63 -15.66 13.56 -2.74
C ARG A 63 -14.79 12.51 -3.46
N ASN A 64 -13.67 12.94 -4.03
CA ASN A 64 -12.63 12.08 -4.62
C ASN A 64 -11.37 12.02 -3.75
N SER A 65 -11.50 12.12 -2.41
CA SER A 65 -10.33 12.13 -1.54
C SER A 65 -9.58 10.80 -1.57
N LEU A 66 -8.25 10.89 -1.59
CA LEU A 66 -7.37 9.72 -1.53
C LEU A 66 -7.67 8.88 -0.28
N LEU A 67 -8.02 9.53 0.82
CA LEU A 67 -8.42 8.86 2.06
C LEU A 67 -9.71 8.04 1.88
N LEU A 68 -10.74 8.63 1.27
CA LEU A 68 -12.00 7.92 1.00
C LEU A 68 -11.81 6.78 -0.01
N TRP A 69 -11.04 7.02 -1.06
CA TRP A 69 -10.67 5.98 -2.04
C TRP A 69 -9.94 4.81 -1.37
N MET A 70 -8.93 5.10 -0.55
CA MET A 70 -8.19 4.09 0.22
C MET A 70 -9.13 3.31 1.15
N TRP A 71 -10.02 4.02 1.85
CA TRP A 71 -10.96 3.40 2.78
C TRP A 71 -11.92 2.43 2.08
N ARG A 72 -12.51 2.86 0.96
CA ARG A 72 -13.41 2.07 0.10
C ARG A 72 -12.71 0.88 -0.55
N GLY A 73 -11.44 1.04 -0.94
CA GLY A 73 -10.65 -0.02 -1.56
C GLY A 73 -10.13 -1.08 -0.58
N TYR A 74 -10.06 -0.77 0.71
CA TYR A 74 -9.39 -1.62 1.69
C TYR A 74 -9.99 -3.03 1.85
N CYS A 75 -11.31 -3.16 1.91
CA CYS A 75 -11.94 -4.49 2.00
C CYS A 75 -11.70 -5.29 0.72
N ARG A 76 -11.91 -4.67 -0.44
CA ARG A 76 -11.65 -5.31 -1.74
C ARG A 76 -10.21 -5.78 -1.89
N ARG A 77 -9.24 -4.98 -1.44
CA ARG A 77 -7.82 -5.35 -1.48
C ARG A 77 -7.49 -6.54 -0.57
N ARG A 78 -8.17 -6.66 0.57
CA ARG A 78 -8.00 -7.81 1.48
C ARG A 78 -8.63 -9.09 0.93
N LEU A 79 -9.79 -8.99 0.28
CA LEU A 79 -10.41 -10.11 -0.40
C LEU A 79 -9.51 -10.60 -1.54
N ALA A 80 -9.07 -9.69 -2.42
CA ALA A 80 -8.15 -10.03 -3.50
C ALA A 80 -6.84 -10.67 -2.98
N LEU A 81 -6.32 -10.21 -1.84
CA LEU A 81 -5.16 -10.84 -1.20
C LEU A 81 -5.48 -12.28 -0.73
N SER A 82 -6.65 -12.51 -0.15
CA SER A 82 -7.08 -13.85 0.25
C SER A 82 -7.15 -14.77 -0.96
N ASP A 83 -7.80 -14.32 -2.03
CA ASP A 83 -7.94 -15.09 -3.27
C ASP A 83 -6.57 -15.45 -3.87
N LEU A 84 -5.63 -14.48 -3.87
CA LEU A 84 -4.27 -14.69 -4.36
C LEU A 84 -3.48 -15.67 -3.48
N ARG A 85 -3.68 -15.61 -2.16
CA ARG A 85 -3.04 -16.54 -1.22
C ARG A 85 -3.55 -17.96 -1.44
N ASP A 86 -4.85 -18.12 -1.62
CA ASP A 86 -5.48 -19.42 -1.83
C ASP A 86 -5.07 -20.02 -3.19
N ALA A 87 -5.00 -19.18 -4.24
CA ALA A 87 -4.52 -19.59 -5.56
C ALA A 87 -3.02 -19.95 -5.59
N HIS A 88 -2.23 -19.43 -4.65
CA HIS A 88 -0.78 -19.64 -4.56
C HIS A 88 -0.36 -20.18 -3.19
N ALA A 89 -0.99 -21.29 -2.78
CA ALA A 89 -0.71 -21.97 -1.51
C ALA A 89 0.71 -22.56 -1.40
N GLY A 90 1.43 -22.70 -2.52
CA GLY A 90 2.81 -23.20 -2.56
C GLY A 90 3.86 -22.20 -2.05
N ALA A 91 3.52 -20.91 -1.92
CA ALA A 91 4.40 -19.90 -1.37
C ALA A 91 4.16 -19.70 0.14
N ALA A 92 5.21 -19.36 0.88
CA ALA A 92 5.05 -18.88 2.26
C ALA A 92 4.53 -17.44 2.24
N TRP A 93 3.46 -17.15 3.00
CA TRP A 93 2.86 -15.82 3.07
C TRP A 93 3.05 -15.20 4.45
N LEU A 94 3.74 -14.05 4.50
CA LEU A 94 3.93 -13.24 5.71
C LEU A 94 3.23 -11.89 5.56
N ALA A 95 2.37 -11.54 6.50
CA ALA A 95 1.56 -10.32 6.45
C ALA A 95 1.77 -9.42 7.67
N PRO A 96 2.94 -8.75 7.80
CA PRO A 96 3.21 -7.88 8.93
C PRO A 96 2.19 -6.74 8.99
N ARG A 97 1.63 -6.52 10.19
CA ARG A 97 0.58 -5.53 10.43
C ARG A 97 1.14 -4.20 10.91
N SER A 98 2.44 -4.13 11.21
CA SER A 98 3.10 -2.89 11.62
C SER A 98 4.43 -2.65 10.88
N PRO A 99 4.86 -1.39 10.72
CA PRO A 99 6.16 -1.08 10.12
C PRO A 99 7.34 -1.62 10.96
N ALA A 100 7.18 -1.72 12.28
CA ALA A 100 8.20 -2.27 13.15
C ALA A 100 8.39 -3.77 12.89
N GLU A 101 7.29 -4.50 12.79
CA GLU A 101 7.27 -5.93 12.44
C GLU A 101 7.85 -6.16 11.04
N ALA A 102 7.42 -5.38 10.05
CA ALA A 102 7.97 -5.46 8.69
C ALA A 102 9.49 -5.21 8.68
N ARG A 103 9.99 -4.24 9.44
CA ARG A 103 11.44 -3.98 9.54
C ARG A 103 12.19 -5.13 10.20
N ARG A 104 11.68 -5.69 11.29
CA ARG A 104 12.30 -6.86 11.96
C ARG A 104 12.38 -8.04 11.01
N LEU A 105 11.30 -8.29 10.27
CA LEU A 105 11.22 -9.36 9.29
C LEU A 105 12.22 -9.15 8.15
N LEU A 106 12.29 -7.94 7.59
CA LEU A 106 13.26 -7.62 6.52
C LEU A 106 14.70 -7.73 7.01
N ALA A 107 15.00 -7.27 8.23
CA ALA A 107 16.33 -7.38 8.82
C ALA A 107 16.76 -8.83 9.10
N GLY A 108 15.80 -9.75 9.28
CA GLY A 108 16.09 -11.18 9.45
C GLY A 108 16.29 -11.94 8.14
N ILE A 109 15.84 -11.39 7.00
CA ILE A 109 15.87 -12.07 5.69
C ILE A 109 17.00 -11.56 4.80
N LEU A 110 17.32 -10.27 4.89
CA LEU A 110 18.42 -9.68 4.13
C LEU A 110 19.71 -9.76 4.96
N PRO A 111 20.75 -10.50 4.54
CA PRO A 111 22.06 -10.38 5.16
C PRO A 111 22.59 -8.95 4.95
N ALA A 112 23.27 -8.42 5.96
CA ALA A 112 23.80 -7.06 6.01
C ALA A 112 24.82 -6.77 4.89
#